data_AF-W9W0A2-F1
#
_entry.id   AF-W9W0A2-F1
#
_cell.length_a   1.000
_cell.length_b   1.000
_cell.length_c   1.000
_cell.angle_alpha   90.00
_cell.angle_beta   90.00
_cell.angle_gamma   90.00
#
_symmetry.space_group_name_H-M   'P 1'
#
loop_
_entity.id
_entity.type
_entity.pdbx_description
1 polymer ?
#
loop_
_entity_poly.entity_id
_entity_poly.type
_entity_poly.pdbx_seq_one_letter_code
_entity_poly.pdbx_strand_id
1 'polypeptide(L)'
;MKKEWAEKMVHLLSPSNILVCVEFPLYKDPNEQSPPWGLQGLYWNLLGEGVDGILHESGAGHSRQGWWKRLLSYSPERTCEVREGTDMVSMWRLT
;
A
#
# COMPACT_ATOMS: atom_id res chain seq x y z
N MET A 1 -5.28 -9.12 9.96
CA MET A 1 -6.00 -8.84 8.68
C MET A 1 -5.13 -8.20 7.59
N LYS A 2 -4.61 -6.96 7.72
CA LYS A 2 -3.79 -6.31 6.67
C LYS A 2 -2.51 -7.07 6.33
N LYS A 3 -1.76 -7.48 7.36
CA LYS A 3 -0.56 -8.32 7.24
C LYS A 3 -0.83 -9.66 6.56
N GLU A 4 -1.83 -10.39 7.03
CA GLU A 4 -2.24 -11.67 6.43
C GLU A 4 -2.66 -11.53 4.97
N TRP A 5 -3.28 -10.40 4.58
CA TRP A 5 -3.57 -10.13 3.18
C TRP A 5 -2.29 -10.02 2.34
N ALA A 6 -1.28 -9.29 2.82
CA ALA A 6 0.00 -9.16 2.12
C ALA A 6 0.73 -10.50 2.00
N GLU A 7 0.72 -11.31 3.07
CA GLU A 7 1.28 -12.66 3.07
C GLU A 7 0.53 -13.58 2.09
N LYS A 8 -0.80 -13.50 2.01
CA LYS A 8 -1.58 -14.24 1.01
C LYS A 8 -1.23 -13.84 -0.42
N MET A 9 -0.99 -12.56 -0.70
CA MET A 9 -0.58 -12.11 -2.03
C MET A 9 0.74 -12.73 -2.47
N VAL A 10 1.66 -13.00 -1.53
CA VAL A 10 2.93 -13.69 -1.83
C VAL A 10 2.69 -15.11 -2.33
N HIS A 11 1.71 -15.81 -1.76
CA HIS A 11 1.38 -17.18 -2.15
C HIS A 11 0.53 -17.27 -3.43
N LEU A 12 -0.22 -16.21 -3.76
CA LEU A 12 -1.11 -16.19 -4.92
C LEU A 12 -0.41 -15.78 -6.21
N LEU A 13 0.67 -14.99 -6.13
CA LEU A 13 1.34 -14.43 -7.31
C LEU A 13 2.63 -15.18 -7.64
N SER A 14 2.80 -15.52 -8.92
CA SER A 14 4.09 -15.98 -9.44
C SER A 14 5.14 -14.86 -9.35
N PRO A 15 6.43 -15.15 -9.13
CA PRO A 15 7.52 -14.14 -9.13
C PRO A 15 7.65 -13.31 -10.43
N SER A 16 7.05 -13.79 -11.52
CA SER A 16 6.98 -13.06 -12.80
C SER A 16 5.85 -12.02 -12.86
N ASN A 17 4.88 -12.09 -11.96
CA ASN A 17 3.66 -11.28 -12.02
C ASN A 17 3.82 -9.96 -11.27
N ILE A 18 2.90 -9.04 -11.54
CA ILE A 18 2.87 -7.71 -10.94
C ILE A 18 1.59 -7.58 -10.12
N LEU A 19 1.74 -7.13 -8.88
CA LEU A 19 0.63 -6.68 -8.04
C LEU A 19 0.40 -5.19 -8.30
N VAL A 20 -0.79 -4.83 -8.77
CA VAL A 20 -1.20 -3.44 -8.98
C VAL A 20 -2.12 -3.02 -7.84
N CYS A 21 -1.76 -1.96 -7.12
CA CYS A 21 -2.53 -1.40 -6.02
C CYS A 21 -3.05 -0.02 -6.42
N VAL A 22 -4.36 0.18 -6.25
CA VAL A 22 -5.01 1.50 -6.36
C VAL A 22 -5.10 2.07 -4.96
N GLU A 23 -4.51 3.23 -4.74
CA GLU A 23 -4.44 3.88 -3.44
C GLU A 23 -5.46 5.03 -3.39
N PHE A 24 -6.60 4.76 -2.77
CA PHE A 24 -7.69 5.70 -2.51
C PHE A 24 -8.47 5.33 -1.24
N PRO A 25 -8.86 6.29 -0.38
CA PRO A 25 -8.43 7.69 -0.33
C PRO A 25 -7.07 7.90 0.36
N LEU A 26 -6.24 8.83 -0.14
CA LEU A 26 -5.00 9.24 0.54
C LEU A 26 -5.15 10.48 1.44
N TYR A 27 -6.22 11.26 1.30
CA TYR A 27 -6.48 12.44 2.14
C TYR A 27 -7.05 12.10 3.53
N LYS A 28 -7.51 10.86 3.71
CA LYS A 28 -8.20 10.43 4.93
C LYS A 28 -7.17 9.92 5.93
N ASP A 29 -7.34 10.26 7.21
CA ASP A 29 -6.45 9.76 8.25
C ASP A 29 -6.53 8.22 8.29
N PRO A 30 -5.40 7.50 8.20
CA PRO A 30 -5.35 6.04 8.34
C PRO A 30 -5.97 5.48 9.63
N ASN A 31 -6.10 6.30 10.67
CA ASN A 31 -6.73 5.95 11.94
C ASN A 31 -8.26 6.08 11.94
N GLU A 32 -8.86 6.68 10.90
CA GLU A 32 -10.32 6.73 10.78
C GLU A 32 -10.90 5.33 10.51
N GLN A 33 -11.78 4.88 11.40
CA GLN A 33 -12.34 3.51 11.37
C GLN A 33 -13.50 3.31 10.38
N SER A 34 -13.82 4.30 9.53
CA SER A 34 -14.93 4.22 8.58
C SER A 34 -14.45 3.88 7.16
N PRO A 35 -15.13 3.01 6.41
CA PRO A 35 -14.87 2.85 4.98
C PRO A 35 -15.29 4.11 4.19
N PRO A 36 -14.60 4.43 3.07
CA PRO A 36 -13.32 3.85 2.65
C PRO A 36 -12.19 4.25 3.62
N TRP A 37 -11.27 3.32 3.91
CA TRP A 37 -10.19 3.53 4.88
C TRP A 37 -9.08 4.41 4.31
N GLY A 38 -8.43 5.24 5.14
CA GLY A 38 -7.24 5.99 4.73
C GLY A 38 -6.09 5.05 4.36
N LEU A 39 -5.51 5.24 3.17
CA LEU A 39 -4.43 4.39 2.65
C LEU A 39 -3.07 5.08 2.60
N GLN A 40 -2.95 6.30 3.14
CA GLN A 40 -1.68 7.04 3.16
C GLN A 40 -0.57 6.20 3.79
N GLY A 41 0.51 5.96 3.03
CA GLY A 41 1.68 5.19 3.47
C GLY A 41 1.45 3.70 3.74
N LEU A 42 0.23 3.18 3.61
CA LEU A 42 -0.15 1.83 4.02
C LEU A 42 0.63 0.76 3.24
N TYR A 43 0.58 0.82 1.90
CA TYR A 43 1.20 -0.21 1.06
C TYR A 43 2.71 -0.21 1.17
N TRP A 44 3.35 0.93 1.43
CA TRP A 44 4.79 0.98 1.67
C TRP A 44 5.16 0.24 2.95
N ASN A 45 4.50 0.56 4.06
CA ASN A 45 4.73 -0.10 5.34
C ASN A 45 4.44 -1.62 5.27
N LEU A 46 3.39 -1.99 4.55
CA LEU A 46 2.93 -3.37 4.47
C LEU A 46 3.75 -4.23 3.48
N LEU A 47 4.00 -3.73 2.27
CA LEU A 47 4.63 -4.49 1.18
C LEU A 47 6.14 -4.26 1.11
N GLY A 48 6.58 -3.00 1.24
CA GLY A 48 7.98 -2.63 1.17
C GLY A 48 8.75 -2.92 2.46
N GLU A 49 8.18 -2.55 3.60
CA GLU A 49 8.78 -2.77 4.93
C GLU A 49 8.31 -4.06 5.62
N GLY A 50 7.34 -4.77 5.03
CA GLY A 50 6.88 -6.07 5.56
C GLY A 50 6.35 -6.03 6.99
N VAL A 51 5.80 -4.90 7.44
CA VAL A 51 5.34 -4.69 8.82
C VAL A 51 3.89 -5.18 8.97
N ASP A 52 2.95 -4.30 9.32
CA ASP A 52 1.55 -4.64 9.61
C ASP A 52 0.52 -3.71 8.94
N GLY A 53 0.98 -2.62 8.30
CA GLY A 53 0.11 -1.62 7.71
C GLY A 53 -0.53 -0.70 8.76
N ILE A 54 0.15 -0.47 9.88
CA ILE A 54 -0.21 0.54 10.89
C ILE A 54 0.88 1.59 10.89
N LEU A 55 0.53 2.83 10.53
CA LEU A 55 1.45 3.95 10.62
C LEU A 55 1.50 4.43 12.06
N HIS A 56 2.54 4.02 12.79
CA HIS A 56 2.82 4.54 14.13
C HIS A 56 3.55 5.88 14.03
N GLU A 57 3.13 6.87 14.84
CA GLU A 57 3.73 8.23 14.88
C GLU A 57 5.18 8.26 15.39
N SER A 58 5.70 7.14 15.89
CA SER A 58 7.03 7.03 16.46
C SER A 58 7.87 6.03 15.67
N GLY A 59 9.00 6.51 15.16
CA GLY A 59 9.95 5.80 14.30
C GLY A 59 10.66 4.61 14.96
N ALA A 60 9.89 3.60 15.35
CA ALA A 60 10.36 2.34 15.91
C ALA A 60 9.75 1.17 15.11
N GLY A 61 10.05 1.12 13.81
CA GLY A 61 9.73 -0.03 12.97
C GLY A 61 11.01 -0.80 12.68
N HIS A 62 11.15 -2.02 13.20
CA HIS A 62 12.16 -2.96 12.74
C HIS A 62 11.97 -3.16 11.23
N SER A 63 12.75 -2.46 10.40
CA SER A 63 12.70 -2.63 8.95
C SER A 63 13.10 -4.07 8.63
N ARG A 64 12.11 -4.93 8.43
CA ARG A 64 12.31 -6.18 7.73
C ARG A 64 12.17 -5.83 6.26
N GLN A 65 13.11 -6.25 5.43
CA GLN A 65 12.91 -6.09 4.00
C GLN A 65 11.67 -6.90 3.61
N GLY A 66 10.63 -6.23 3.12
CA GLY A 66 9.41 -6.88 2.68
C GLY A 66 9.67 -7.77 1.46
N TRP A 67 8.74 -8.68 1.19
CA TRP A 67 8.81 -9.60 0.04
C TRP A 67 8.63 -8.89 -1.31
N TRP A 68 8.19 -7.63 -1.28
CA TRP A 68 7.80 -6.87 -2.46
C TRP A 68 8.77 -5.73 -2.75
N LYS A 69 9.14 -5.61 -4.01
CA LYS A 69 9.83 -4.44 -4.56
C LYS A 69 8.84 -3.58 -5.33
N ARG A 70 8.76 -2.29 -4.97
CA ARG A 70 7.99 -1.30 -5.73
C ARG A 70 8.69 -1.00 -7.05
N LEU A 71 7.99 -1.23 -8.16
CA LEU A 71 8.46 -0.95 -9.51
C LEU A 71 8.09 0.47 -9.95
N LEU A 72 6.87 0.90 -9.62
CA LEU A 72 6.33 2.19 -10.02
C LEU A 72 5.36 2.70 -8.95
N SER A 73 5.28 4.02 -8.82
CA SER A 73 4.20 4.72 -8.13
C SER A 73 3.94 6.01 -8.90
N TYR A 74 2.71 6.20 -9.37
CA TYR A 74 2.35 7.37 -10.17
C TYR A 74 0.92 7.82 -9.88
N SER A 75 0.64 9.09 -10.13
CA SER A 75 -0.71 9.64 -10.09
C SER A 75 -1.32 9.58 -11.49
N PRO A 76 -2.51 8.98 -11.68
CA PRO A 76 -3.17 8.93 -12.99
C PRO A 76 -3.55 10.32 -13.52
N GLU A 77 -3.54 10.49 -14.85
CA GLU A 77 -3.98 11.74 -15.49
C GLU A 77 -5.47 12.04 -15.27
N ARG A 78 -6.28 10.99 -15.09
CA ARG A 78 -7.70 11.10 -14.76
C ARG A 78 -7.90 10.62 -13.32
N THR A 79 -8.32 11.54 -12.46
CA THR A 79 -8.71 11.27 -11.08
C THR A 79 -10.19 11.55 -10.91
N CYS A 80 -10.80 10.96 -9.88
CA CYS A 80 -12.23 11.18 -9.62
C CYS A 80 -12.46 12.63 -9.14
N GLU A 81 -13.37 13.35 -9.81
CA GLU A 81 -13.65 14.77 -9.55
C GLU A 81 -14.03 15.08 -8.09
N VAL A 82 -14.51 14.08 -7.35
CA VAL A 82 -14.92 14.26 -5.96
C VAL A 82 -13.77 14.78 -5.11
N ARG A 83 -12.49 14.47 -5.40
CA ARG A 83 -11.32 14.85 -4.56
C ARG A 83 -10.02 14.93 -5.36
N GLU A 84 -9.57 16.16 -5.61
CA GLU A 84 -8.32 16.55 -6.28
C GLU A 84 -7.12 15.63 -6.01
N GLY A 85 -6.68 14.89 -7.03
CA GLY A 85 -5.26 14.57 -7.25
C GLY A 85 -4.54 13.68 -6.24
N THR A 86 -5.27 13.02 -5.33
CA THR A 86 -4.65 12.16 -4.30
C THR A 86 -4.74 10.67 -4.62
N ASP A 87 -5.21 10.30 -5.80
CA ASP A 87 -5.19 8.91 -6.24
C ASP A 87 -3.79 8.53 -6.71
N MET A 88 -3.28 7.40 -6.21
CA MET A 88 -2.03 6.83 -6.66
C MET A 88 -2.25 5.40 -7.16
N VAL A 89 -1.45 5.01 -8.13
CA VAL A 89 -1.33 3.62 -8.55
C VAL A 89 0.09 3.18 -8.32
N SER A 90 0.26 2.07 -7.59
CA SER A 90 1.56 1.46 -7.33
C SER A 90 1.64 0.05 -7.90
N MET A 91 2.82 -0.31 -8.39
CA MET A 91 3.10 -1.60 -8.99
C MET A 91 4.21 -2.29 -8.20
N TRP A 92 4.01 -3.55 -7.86
CA TRP A 92 4.88 -4.31 -6.97
C TRP A 92 5.23 -5.66 -7.59
N ARG A 93 6.43 -6.14 -7.31
CA ARG A 93 6.91 -7.45 -7.75
C ARG A 93 7.54 -8.19 -6.59
N LEU A 94 7.33 -9.50 -6.53
CA LEU A 94 8.01 -10.37 -5.58
C LEU A 94 9.53 -10.37 -5.84
N THR A 95 10.29 -10.40 -4.75
CA THR A 95 11.76 -10.37 -4.74
C THR A 95 12.31 -11.65 -4.15
#